data_AF-A0A7C2U9H7-F1
#
_entry.id   AF-A0A7C2U9H7-F1
#
_cell.length_a   1.000
_cell.length_b   1.000
_cell.length_c   1.000
_cell.angle_alpha   90.00
_cell.angle_beta   90.00
_cell.angle_gamma   90.00
#
_symmetry.space_group_name_H-M   'P 1'
#
loop_
_entity.id
_entity.type
_entity.pdbx_description
1 polymer ?
#
loop_
_entity_poly.entity_id
_entity_poly.type
_entity_poly.pdbx_seq_one_letter_code
_entity_poly.pdbx_strand_id
1 'polypeptide(L)' 'MAPARREPPSVRLLRLWLVGVPLAMLAAALAFAVLAAAQGSWALMGVLLALAALGLALAVVQGRLLRRALGR' A
#
# COMPACT_ATOMS: atom_id res chain seq x y z
N MET A 1 11.48 -21.29 -25.16
CA MET A 1 11.40 -20.61 -23.84
C MET A 1 12.15 -19.29 -23.96
N ALA A 2 11.45 -18.16 -24.16
CA ALA A 2 12.12 -16.87 -24.29
C ALA A 2 12.67 -16.42 -22.93
N PRO A 3 13.91 -15.89 -22.86
CA PRO A 3 14.50 -15.46 -21.59
C PRO A 3 13.67 -14.30 -21.03
N ALA A 4 13.24 -14.44 -19.78
CA ALA A 4 12.55 -13.39 -19.03
C ALA A 4 13.40 -12.10 -19.10
N ARG A 5 12.93 -11.10 -19.86
CA ARG A 5 13.51 -9.76 -19.86
C ARG A 5 13.50 -9.28 -18.41
N ARG A 6 14.67 -9.28 -17.76
CA ARG A 6 14.82 -8.88 -16.36
C ARG A 6 14.39 -7.42 -16.25
N GLU A 7 13.34 -7.18 -15.48
CA GLU A 7 12.83 -5.85 -15.15
C GLU A 7 13.99 -4.96 -14.66
N PRO A 8 14.10 -3.69 -15.10
CA PRO A 8 15.19 -2.81 -14.69
C PRO A 8 15.25 -2.71 -13.15
N PRO A 9 16.44 -2.70 -12.54
CA PRO A 9 16.57 -2.63 -11.08
C PRO A 9 15.92 -1.37 -10.50
N SER A 10 15.89 -0.26 -11.24
CA SER A 10 15.19 0.98 -10.88
C SER A 10 13.67 0.79 -10.80
N VAL A 11 13.07 0.06 -11.75
CA VAL A 11 11.64 -0.26 -11.76
C VAL A 11 11.28 -1.18 -10.59
N ARG A 12 12.14 -2.14 -10.28
CA ARG A 12 11.96 -3.06 -9.17
C ARG A 12 12.05 -2.33 -7.82
N LEU A 13 12.99 -1.39 -7.67
CA LEU A 13 13.12 -0.54 -6.49
C LEU A 13 11.92 0.40 -6.33
N LEU A 14 11.49 1.05 -7.41
CA LEU A 14 10.31 1.92 -7.43
C LEU A 14 9.05 1.15 -7.03
N ARG A 15 8.89 -0.08 -7.53
CA ARG A 15 7.78 -0.97 -7.19
C ARG A 15 7.84 -1.43 -5.73
N LEU A 16 9.02 -1.75 -5.21
CA LEU A 16 9.23 -2.08 -3.80
C LEU A 16 8.88 -0.90 -2.90
N TRP A 17 9.26 0.32 -3.27
CA TRP A 17 8.93 1.53 -2.53
C TRP A 17 7.43 1.82 -2.56
N LEU A 18 6.82 1.76 -3.75
CA LEU A 18 5.39 1.98 -3.96
C LEU A 18 4.50 0.94 -3.27
N VAL A 19 4.98 -0.27 -3.02
CA VAL A 19 4.22 -1.31 -2.33
C VAL A 19 4.57 -1.38 -0.84
N GLY A 20 5.83 -1.19 -0.48
CA GLY A 20 6.33 -1.30 0.88
C GLY A 20 5.86 -0.19 1.80
N VAL A 21 5.87 1.07 1.33
CA VAL A 21 5.39 2.22 2.12
C VAL A 21 3.91 2.10 2.49
N PRO A 22 2.97 1.84 1.55
CA PRO A 22 1.57 1.67 1.91
C PRO A 22 1.31 0.43 2.77
N LEU A 23 2.07 -0.66 2.59
CA LEU A 23 1.98 -1.82 3.50
C LEU A 23 2.41 -1.46 4.93
N ALA A 24 3.49 -0.70 5.09
CA ALA A 24 3.93 -0.23 6.40
C ALA A 24 2.90 0.72 7.04
N MET A 25 2.32 1.64 6.27
CA MET A 25 1.22 2.50 6.74
C MET A 25 -0.01 1.68 7.13
N LEU A 26 -0.36 0.65 6.37
CA LEU A 26 -1.50 -0.23 6.68
C LEU A 26 -1.26 -0.98 7.99
N ALA A 27 -0.05 -1.53 8.19
CA ALA A 27 0.33 -2.21 9.41
C ALA A 27 0.29 -1.25 10.62
N ALA A 28 0.80 -0.03 10.46
CA ALA A 28 0.73 1.00 11.51
C ALA A 28 -0.72 1.38 11.82
N ALA A 29 -1.56 1.62 10.81
CA ALA A 29 -2.96 1.96 10.99
C ALA A 29 -3.74 0.83 11.68
N LEU A 30 -3.46 -0.43 11.35
CA LEU A 30 -4.03 -1.58 12.05
C LEU A 30 -3.59 -1.64 13.52
N ALA A 31 -2.30 -1.42 13.81
CA ALA A 31 -1.81 -1.38 15.18
C ALA A 31 -2.49 -0.27 16.00
N PHE A 32 -2.65 0.93 15.42
CA PHE A 32 -3.37 2.03 16.05
C PHE A 32 -4.87 1.76 16.18
N ALA A 33 -5.50 1.06 15.23
CA ALA A 33 -6.90 0.66 15.32
C ALA A 33 -7.12 -0.32 16.49
N VAL A 34 -6.21 -1.28 16.70
CA VAL A 34 -6.26 -2.20 17.86
C VAL A 34 -6.09 -1.43 19.18
N LEU A 35 -5.16 -0.47 19.24
CA LEU A 35 -4.99 0.39 20.41
C LEU A 35 -6.22 1.27 20.68
N ALA A 36 -6.86 1.80 19.63
CA ALA A 36 -8.08 2.59 19.74
C ALA A 36 -9.26 1.73 20.22
N ALA A 37 -9.38 0.49 19.75
CA ALA A 37 -10.35 -0.48 20.23
C ALA A 37 -10.14 -0.80 21.72
N ALA A 38 -8.89 -1.00 22.14
CA ALA A 38 -8.55 -1.24 23.54
C ALA A 38 -8.90 -0.05 24.46
N GLN A 39 -8.85 1.18 23.92
CA GLN A 39 -9.28 2.40 24.61
C GLN A 39 -10.79 2.69 24.48
N GLY A 40 -11.57 1.86 23.78
CA GLY A 40 -13.01 2.04 23.60
C GLY A 40 -13.40 3.19 22.65
N SER A 41 -12.43 3.75 21.91
CA SER A 41 -12.66 4.90 21.01
C SER A 41 -13.03 4.43 19.60
N TRP A 42 -14.29 4.03 19.43
CA TRP A 42 -14.84 3.51 18.17
C TRP A 42 -14.77 4.52 17.01
N ALA A 43 -14.95 5.81 17.30
CA ALA A 43 -14.85 6.87 16.30
C ALA A 43 -13.43 6.97 15.72
N LEU A 44 -12.42 6.96 16.59
CA LEU A 44 -11.02 7.06 16.18
C LEU A 44 -10.57 5.80 15.43
N MET A 45 -11.02 4.62 15.85
CA MET A 45 -10.83 3.37 15.11
C MET A 45 -11.44 3.44 13.70
N GLY A 46 -12.67 3.96 13.57
CA GLY A 46 -13.34 4.15 12.28
C GLY A 46 -12.58 5.09 11.35
N VAL A 47 -12.08 6.22 11.86
CA VAL A 47 -11.26 7.17 11.08
C VAL A 47 -9.96 6.52 10.61
N LEU A 48 -9.26 5.79 11.49
CA LEU A 48 -8.03 5.09 11.13
C LEU A 48 -8.27 4.02 10.06
N LEU A 49 -9.36 3.27 10.16
CA LEU A 49 -9.77 2.30 9.14
C LEU A 49 -10.10 2.96 7.79
N ALA A 50 -10.80 4.09 7.81
CA ALA A 50 -11.10 4.84 6.60
C ALA A 50 -9.83 5.37 5.91
N LEU A 51 -8.90 5.93 6.68
CA LEU A 51 -7.59 6.38 6.18
C LEU A 51 -6.75 5.23 5.63
N ALA A 52 -6.75 4.08 6.32
CA ALA A 52 -6.09 2.87 5.86
C ALA A 52 -6.66 2.38 4.52
N ALA A 53 -7.98 2.34 4.38
CA ALA A 53 -8.65 1.96 3.14
C ALA A 53 -8.33 2.92 1.99
N LEU A 54 -8.28 4.23 2.27
CA LEU A 54 -7.90 5.27 1.30
C LEU A 54 -6.45 5.10 0.82
N GLY A 55 -5.52 4.86 1.76
CA GLY A 55 -4.12 4.58 1.44
C GLY A 55 -3.96 3.32 0.58
N LEU A 56 -4.72 2.26 0.88
CA LEU A 56 -4.73 1.04 0.09
C LEU A 56 -5.29 1.28 -1.32
N ALA A 57 -6.39 2.02 -1.45
CA ALA A 57 -6.98 2.35 -2.74
C ALA A 57 -6.00 3.14 -3.62
N LEU A 58 -5.31 4.14 -3.05
CA LEU A 58 -4.27 4.91 -3.73
C LEU A 58 -3.12 4.01 -4.19
N ALA A 59 -2.62 3.12 -3.34
CA ALA A 59 -1.55 2.18 -3.69
C ALA A 59 -1.97 1.25 -4.85
N VAL A 60 -3.21 0.76 -4.85
CA VAL A 60 -3.74 -0.08 -5.94
C VAL A 60 -3.82 0.72 -7.25
N VAL A 61 -4.32 1.95 -7.21
CA VAL A 61 -4.43 2.83 -8.38
C VAL A 61 -3.03 3.16 -8.92
N GLN A 62 -2.10 3.57 -8.07
CA GLN A 62 -0.70 3.84 -8.45
C GLN A 62 -0.04 2.60 -9.05
N GLY A 63 -0.23 1.42 -8.45
CA GLY A 63 0.30 0.16 -8.99
C GLY A 63 -0.35 -0.26 -10.32
N ARG A 64 -1.63 0.06 -10.55
CA ARG A 64 -2.27 -0.14 -11.87
C ARG A 64 -1.73 0.84 -12.91
N LEU A 65 -1.55 2.10 -12.54
CA LEU A 65 -0.99 3.13 -13.43
C LEU A 65 0.44 2.79 -13.82
N LEU A 66 1.28 2.37 -12.86
CA LEU A 66 2.66 1.96 -13.13
C LEU A 66 2.72 0.73 -14.05
N ARG A 67 1.87 -0.28 -13.81
CA ARG A 67 1.77 -1.45 -14.70
C ARG A 67 1.30 -1.09 -16.11
N ARG A 68 0.36 -0.14 -16.24
CA ARG A 68 -0.07 0.38 -17.54
C ARG A 68 1.05 1.17 -18.25
N ALA A 69 1.84 1.93 -17.50
CA ALA A 69 2.94 2.72 -18.04
C ALA A 69 4.14 1.87 -18.47
N LEU A 70 4.42 0.77 -17.78
CA LEU A 70 5.52 -0.16 -18.09
C LEU A 70 5.14 -1.26 -19.10
N GLY A 71 3.84 -1.48 -19.32
CA GLY A 71 3.31 -2.50 -20.25
C GLY A 71 3.11 -2.00 -21.69
N ARG A 72 3.46 -0.74 -21.97
CA ARG A 72 3.65 -0.19 -23.32
C ARG A 72 5.13 0.06 -23.53
#